data_AF-A0A2X2W4Y0-F1
#
_entry.id   AF-A0A2X2W4Y0-F1
#
_cell.length_a   1.000
_cell.length_b   1.000
_cell.length_c   1.000
_cell.angle_alpha   90.00
_cell.angle_beta   90.00
_cell.angle_gamma   90.00
#
_symmetry.space_group_name_H-M   'P 1'
#
loop_
_entity.id
_entity.type
_entity.pdbx_description
1 polymer ?
#
loop_
_entity_poly.entity_id
_entity_poly.type
_entity_poly.pdbx_seq_one_letter_code
_entity_poly.pdbx_strand_id
1 'polypeptide(L)'
;MLSKEVFNKGIEDLTMEFECRGFKMSKGKAIKWYKHMNYMSNEEFIQRIDKVLETNSFPPVMADILNAEIDNTVLRTEEAYKTLEYLKGGINFD
;
A
#
# COMPACT_ATOMS: atom_id res chain seq x y z
N MET A 1 10.96 0.69 5.58
CA MET A 1 10.83 2.15 5.43
C MET A 1 10.84 2.46 3.95
N LEU A 2 9.90 3.28 3.49
CA LEU A 2 9.69 3.54 2.07
C LEU A 2 10.91 4.25 1.48
N SER A 3 11.47 3.69 0.41
CA SER A 3 12.59 4.32 -0.29
C SER A 3 12.11 5.44 -1.20
N LYS A 4 12.96 6.44 -1.43
CA LYS A 4 12.66 7.53 -2.38
C LYS A 4 12.46 7.01 -3.79
N GLU A 5 13.19 5.97 -4.18
CA GLU A 5 13.09 5.37 -5.51
C GLU A 5 11.71 4.74 -5.72
N VAL A 6 11.26 3.90 -4.78
CA VAL A 6 9.94 3.25 -4.83
C VAL A 6 8.83 4.29 -4.77
N PHE A 7 8.96 5.31 -3.91
CA PHE A 7 8.01 6.41 -3.85
C PHE A 7 7.91 7.15 -5.18
N ASN A 8 9.04 7.54 -5.77
CA ASN A 8 9.04 8.28 -7.04
C ASN A 8 8.43 7.46 -8.17
N LYS A 9 8.70 6.16 -8.23
CA LYS A 9 8.10 5.27 -9.21
C LYS A 9 6.57 5.20 -9.06
N GLY A 10 6.06 5.02 -7.83
CA GLY A 10 4.60 5.03 -7.62
C GLY A 10 3.95 6.37 -7.97
N ILE A 11 4.63 7.51 -7.77
CA ILE A 11 4.15 8.81 -8.23
C ILE A 11 4.14 8.91 -9.76
N GLU A 12 5.12 8.33 -10.44
CA GLU A 12 5.18 8.25 -11.90
C GLU A 12 4.01 7.44 -12.46
N ASP A 13 3.71 6.28 -11.85
CA ASP A 13 2.57 5.43 -12.22
C ASP A 13 1.24 6.19 -12.09
N LEU A 14 1.04 6.89 -10.97
CA LEU A 14 -0.15 7.76 -10.77
C LEU A 14 -0.20 8.90 -11.80
N THR A 15 0.95 9.44 -12.18
CA THR A 15 1.00 10.52 -13.18
C THR A 15 0.60 9.99 -14.54
N MET A 16 1.12 8.83 -14.97
CA MET A 16 0.76 8.21 -16.24
C MET A 16 -0.74 7.92 -16.34
N GLU A 17 -1.36 7.36 -15.30
CA GLU A 17 -2.78 7.00 -15.33
C GLU A 17 -3.71 8.22 -15.28
N PHE A 18 -3.36 9.23 -14.47
CA PHE A 18 -4.28 10.33 -14.15
C PHE A 18 -3.91 11.69 -14.77
N GLU A 19 -2.83 11.78 -15.56
CA GLU A 19 -2.41 13.05 -16.20
C GLU A 19 -3.53 13.64 -17.07
N CYS A 20 -4.21 12.80 -17.88
CA CYS A 20 -5.32 13.24 -18.73
C CYS A 20 -6.53 13.75 -17.92
N ARG A 21 -6.60 13.42 -16.63
CA ARG A 21 -7.63 13.87 -15.68
C ARG A 21 -7.15 15.04 -14.81
N GLY A 22 -5.94 15.57 -15.07
CA GLY A 22 -5.38 16.73 -14.40
C GLY A 22 -4.57 16.43 -13.15
N PHE A 23 -4.18 15.18 -12.91
CA PHE A 23 -3.24 14.87 -11.83
C PHE A 23 -1.90 15.56 -12.08
N LYS A 24 -1.45 16.34 -11.09
CA LYS A 24 -0.18 17.07 -11.13
C LYS A 24 0.53 16.97 -9.80
N MET A 25 1.66 16.28 -9.80
CA MET A 25 2.55 16.20 -8.67
C MET A 25 3.65 17.25 -8.77
N SER A 26 3.60 18.27 -7.91
CA SER A 26 4.71 19.21 -7.77
C SER A 26 5.76 18.68 -6.80
N LYS A 27 7.02 19.13 -6.93
CA LYS A 27 8.10 18.76 -6.01
C LYS A 27 7.72 19.00 -4.53
N GLY A 28 7.05 20.11 -4.23
CA GLY A 28 6.60 20.43 -2.88
C GLY A 28 5.52 19.47 -2.37
N LYS A 29 4.58 19.04 -3.23
CA LYS A 29 3.59 18.01 -2.87
C LYS A 29 4.25 16.66 -2.65
N ALA A 30 5.15 16.24 -3.53
CA ALA A 30 5.88 14.98 -3.42
C ALA A 30 6.67 14.89 -2.10
N ILE A 31 7.36 15.95 -1.70
CA ILE A 31 8.08 16.01 -0.41
C ILE A 31 7.13 15.83 0.77
N LYS A 32 5.96 16.48 0.75
CA LYS A 32 4.96 16.35 1.81
C LYS A 32 4.42 14.92 1.88
N TRP A 33 4.04 14.35 0.75
CA TRP A 33 3.50 12.99 0.67
C TRP A 33 4.53 11.98 1.18
N TYR A 34 5.77 12.05 0.70
CA TYR A 34 6.84 11.18 1.16
C TYR A 34 7.07 11.29 2.68
N LYS A 35 7.05 12.51 3.25
CA LYS A 35 7.19 12.68 4.70
C LYS A 35 6.08 11.97 5.49
N HIS A 36 4.85 11.98 4.98
CA HIS A 36 3.72 11.31 5.61
C HIS A 36 3.67 9.81 5.34
N MET A 37 4.37 9.32 4.32
CA MET A 37 4.32 7.93 3.88
C MET A 37 5.60 7.15 4.21
N ASN A 38 6.67 7.84 4.65
CA ASN A 38 7.98 7.21 4.81
C ASN A 38 8.00 6.04 5.79
N TYR A 39 7.06 6.00 6.74
CA TYR A 39 6.97 4.94 7.74
C TYR A 39 6.55 3.59 7.12
N MET A 40 5.86 3.59 5.98
CA MET A 40 5.39 2.37 5.31
C MET A 40 6.56 1.54 4.77
N SER A 41 6.31 0.26 4.52
CA SER A 41 7.23 -0.58 3.73
C SER A 41 7.13 -0.24 2.24
N ASN A 42 8.09 -0.71 1.44
CA ASN A 42 8.02 -0.54 -0.02
C ASN A 42 6.84 -1.35 -0.57
N GLU A 43 6.69 -2.57 -0.08
CA GLU A 43 5.65 -3.53 -0.48
C GLU A 43 4.26 -2.97 -0.18
N GLU A 44 4.05 -2.46 1.03
CA GLU A 44 2.79 -1.83 1.42
C GLU A 44 2.48 -0.62 0.53
N PHE A 45 3.46 0.25 0.28
CA PHE A 45 3.24 1.41 -0.58
C PHE A 45 2.85 1.01 -2.00
N ILE A 46 3.53 0.02 -2.58
CA ILE A 46 3.24 -0.50 -3.93
C ILE A 46 1.80 -1.03 -3.98
N GLN A 47 1.41 -1.88 -3.02
CA GLN A 47 0.05 -2.44 -2.97
C GLN A 47 -1.03 -1.35 -2.89
N ARG A 48 -0.77 -0.25 -2.16
CA ARG A 48 -1.70 0.86 -2.06
C ARG A 48 -1.76 1.69 -3.34
N ILE A 49 -0.64 1.87 -4.04
CA ILE A 49 -0.63 2.50 -5.37
C ILE A 49 -1.45 1.67 -6.35
N ASP A 50 -1.20 0.36 -6.41
CA ASP A 50 -1.93 -0.57 -7.27
C ASP A 50 -3.44 -0.49 -6.99
N LYS A 51 -3.81 -0.50 -5.71
CA LYS A 51 -5.21 -0.38 -5.31
C LYS A 51 -5.84 0.92 -5.79
N VAL A 52 -5.15 2.05 -5.63
CA VAL A 52 -5.63 3.36 -6.11
C VAL A 52 -5.78 3.38 -7.63
N LEU A 53 -4.83 2.79 -8.37
CA LEU A 53 -4.91 2.68 -9.82
C LEU A 53 -6.12 1.84 -10.27
N GLU A 54 -6.45 0.78 -9.53
CA GLU A 54 -7.60 -0.08 -9.81
C GLU A 54 -8.95 0.57 -9.48
N THR A 55 -9.03 1.34 -8.39
CA THR A 55 -10.32 1.77 -7.85
C THR A 55 -10.68 3.23 -8.09
N ASN A 56 -9.70 4.11 -8.31
CA ASN A 56 -9.97 5.53 -8.39
C ASN A 56 -10.33 5.95 -9.83
N SER A 57 -11.50 6.55 -10.00
CA SER A 57 -11.89 7.18 -11.28
C SER A 57 -11.32 8.59 -11.44
N PHE A 58 -10.96 9.25 -10.34
CA PHE A 58 -10.50 10.65 -10.29
C PHE A 58 -9.04 10.75 -9.85
N PRO A 59 -8.34 11.86 -10.19
CA PRO A 59 -6.99 12.12 -9.71
C PRO A 59 -6.87 11.94 -8.19
N PRO A 60 -5.99 11.04 -7.72
CA PRO A 60 -5.92 10.73 -6.31
C PRO A 60 -5.27 11.85 -5.50
N VAL A 61 -5.63 11.89 -4.23
CA VAL A 61 -4.97 12.67 -3.19
C VAL A 61 -4.22 11.74 -2.22
N MET A 62 -3.39 12.33 -1.35
CA MET A 62 -2.58 11.58 -0.39
C MET A 62 -3.41 10.62 0.47
N ALA A 63 -4.62 11.06 0.84
CA ALA A 63 -5.53 10.28 1.66
C ALA A 63 -6.01 9.00 0.97
N ASP A 64 -6.18 9.02 -0.36
CA ASP A 64 -6.62 7.83 -1.10
C ASP A 64 -5.58 6.71 -1.00
N ILE A 65 -4.30 7.07 -1.10
CA ILE A 65 -3.20 6.12 -0.92
C ILE A 65 -3.09 5.71 0.56
N LEU A 66 -3.23 6.63 1.51
CA LEU A 66 -3.14 6.31 2.94
C LEU A 66 -4.31 5.46 3.47
N ASN A 67 -5.45 5.48 2.78
CA ASN A 67 -6.65 4.75 3.16
C ASN A 67 -6.97 3.59 2.22
N ALA A 68 -6.13 3.34 1.21
CA ALA A 68 -6.30 2.23 0.30
C ALA A 68 -6.30 0.90 1.07
N GLU A 69 -7.44 0.22 1.06
CA GLU A 69 -7.60 -1.09 1.69
C GLU A 69 -6.88 -2.14 0.85
N ILE A 70 -5.74 -2.61 1.38
CA ILE A 70 -5.01 -3.74 0.83
C ILE A 70 -5.73 -5.01 1.22
N ASP A 71 -6.03 -5.86 0.25
CA ASP A 71 -6.61 -7.17 0.51
C ASP A 71 -5.57 -8.10 1.16
N ASN A 72 -5.59 -8.14 2.50
CA ASN A 72 -4.74 -9.00 3.31
C ASN A 72 -5.37 -10.38 3.57
N THR A 73 -6.36 -10.80 2.79
CA THR A 73 -7.08 -12.06 3.04
C THR A 73 -6.16 -13.27 2.97
N VAL A 74 -5.16 -13.25 2.09
CA VAL A 74 -4.15 -14.33 1.99
C VAL A 74 -3.28 -14.40 3.26
N LEU A 75 -2.75 -13.26 3.72
CA LEU A 75 -1.92 -13.21 4.94
C LEU A 75 -2.71 -13.64 6.20
N ARG A 76 -3.95 -13.17 6.34
CA ARG A 76 -4.84 -13.60 7.44
C ARG A 76 -5.12 -15.09 7.41
N THR A 77 -5.27 -15.66 6.22
CA THR A 77 -5.51 -17.09 6.04
C THR A 77 -4.28 -17.91 6.42
N GLU A 78 -3.09 -17.49 6.00
CA GLU A 78 -1.82 -18.13 6.39
C GLU A 78 -1.54 -18.05 7.89
N GLU A 79 -1.79 -16.89 8.52
CA GLU A 79 -1.67 -16.73 9.98
C GLU A 79 -2.67 -17.60 10.74
N ALA A 80 -3.91 -17.71 10.24
CA ALA A 80 -4.90 -18.61 10.81
C ALA A 80 -4.45 -20.08 10.72
N TYR A 81 -3.91 -20.51 9.57
CA TYR A 81 -3.39 -21.88 9.42
C TYR A 81 -2.19 -22.16 10.34
N LYS A 82 -1.22 -21.24 10.42
CA LYS A 82 -0.07 -21.36 11.36
C LYS A 82 -0.53 -21.45 12.82
N THR A 83 -1.52 -20.64 13.20
CA THR A 83 -2.10 -20.66 14.54
C THR A 83 -2.78 -22.01 14.82
N LEU A 84 -3.54 -22.54 13.85
CA LEU A 84 -4.19 -23.85 13.96
C LEU A 84 -3.18 -25.01 14.04
N GLU A 85 -2.07 -24.95 13.30
CA GLU A 85 -1.00 -25.95 13.38
C GLU A 85 -0.30 -25.94 14.75
N TYR A 86 -0.01 -24.76 15.29
CA TYR A 86 0.53 -24.62 16.65
C TYR A 86 -0.41 -25.22 17.70
N LEU A 87 -1.71 -24.94 17.59
CA LEU A 87 -2.73 -25.51 18.49
C LEU A 87 -2.82 -27.04 18.36
N LYS A 88 -2.69 -27.59 17.15
CA LYS A 88 -2.68 -29.05 16.93
C LYS A 88 -1.44 -29.74 17.50
N GLY A 89 -0.29 -29.05 17.56
CA GLY A 89 0.95 -29.58 18.11
C GLY A 89 1.11 -29.43 19.64
N GLY A 90 0.18 -28.76 20.31
CA GLY A 90 0.32 -28.35 21.72
C GLY A 90 -0.70 -28.93 22.71
N ILE A 91 -1.60 -29.83 22.31
CA ILE A 91 -2.51 -30.48 23.27
C ILE A 91 -1.88 -31.78 23.78
N ASN A 92 -0.95 -31.67 24.74
CA ASN A 92 -0.74 -32.74 25.69
C ASN A 92 -1.86 -32.62 26.74
N PHE A 93 -2.83 -33.53 26.69
CA PHE A 93 -3.71 -33.75 27.82
C PHE A 93 -2.88 -34.50 28.86
N ASP A 94 -2.46 -33.80 29.92
CA ASP A 94 -2.10 -34.43 31.20
C ASP A 94 -3.35 -35.07 31.84
#